data_AF-A0A2V5MTQ6-F1
#
_entry.id   AF-A0A2V5MTQ6-F1
#
_cell.length_a   1.000
_cell.length_b   1.000
_cell.length_c   1.000
_cell.angle_alpha   90.00
_cell.angle_beta   90.00
_cell.angle_gamma   90.00
#
_symmetry.space_group_name_H-M   'P 1'
#
loop_
_entity.id
_entity.type
_entity.pdbx_description
1 polymer ?
#
loop_
_entity_poly.entity_id
_entity_poly.type
_entity_poly.pdbx_seq_one_letter_code
_entity_poly.pdbx_strand_id
1 'polypeptide(L)' 'MGLTKVTTKLTSLTDSKRSFESLFLVNTGATDSMAPSDQLEKLGVKQEGKMAY' A
#
# COMPACT_ATOMS: atom_id res chain seq x y z
N MET A 1 -24.03 2.84 -2.69
CA MET A 1 -22.93 3.82 -2.64
C MET A 1 -21.90 3.43 -3.70
N GLY A 2 -21.36 4.37 -4.47
CA GLY A 2 -20.49 4.09 -5.62
C GLY A 2 -19.04 3.72 -5.25
N LEU A 3 -18.19 3.52 -6.26
CA LEU A 3 -16.75 3.31 -6.08
C LEU A 3 -16.08 4.60 -5.61
N THR A 4 -15.70 4.65 -4.34
CA THR A 4 -14.90 5.77 -3.78
C THR A 4 -13.42 5.52 -4.04
N LYS A 5 -12.74 6.47 -4.68
CA LYS A 5 -11.29 6.43 -4.88
C LYS A 5 -10.64 7.60 -4.16
N VAL A 6 -9.47 7.36 -3.56
CA VAL A 6 -8.70 8.37 -2.83
C VAL A 6 -7.26 8.36 -3.31
N THR A 7 -6.69 9.54 -3.51
CA THR A 7 -5.24 9.67 -3.73
C THR A 7 -4.55 9.46 -2.39
N THR A 8 -3.60 8.54 -2.33
CA THR A 8 -2.89 8.19 -1.09
C THR A 8 -1.41 8.09 -1.36
N LYS A 9 -0.64 8.71 -0.46
CA LYS A 9 0.82 8.64 -0.45
C LYS A 9 1.28 7.65 0.61
N LEU A 10 1.95 6.58 0.18
CA LEU A 10 2.65 5.67 1.08
C LEU A 10 4.09 6.17 1.25
N THR A 11 4.56 6.26 2.49
CA THR A 11 5.89 6.77 2.83
C THR A 11 6.61 5.77 3.72
N SER A 12 7.89 5.51 3.44
CA SER A 12 8.71 4.64 4.28
C SER A 12 8.90 5.24 5.67
N LEU A 13 8.78 4.40 6.70
CA LEU A 13 8.98 4.80 8.09
C LEU A 13 10.46 5.05 8.42
N THR A 14 11.39 4.48 7.64
CA THR A 14 12.84 4.61 7.87
C THR A 14 13.51 5.67 7.01
N ASP A 15 12.90 6.02 5.87
CA ASP A 15 13.42 7.02 4.94
C ASP A 15 12.26 7.78 4.27
N SER A 16 11.89 8.94 4.80
CA SER A 16 10.74 9.71 4.32
C SER A 16 10.85 10.21 2.87
N LYS A 17 12.05 10.16 2.27
CA LYS A 17 12.24 10.45 0.84
C LYS A 17 11.72 9.33 -0.04
N ARG A 18 11.66 8.10 0.47
CA ARG A 18 11.05 6.96 -0.22
C ARG A 18 9.55 7.03 0.01
N SER A 19 8.84 7.48 -1.01
CA SER A 19 7.39 7.54 -1.00
C SER A 19 6.86 7.32 -2.41
N PHE A 20 5.62 6.85 -2.51
CA PHE A 20 4.90 6.83 -3.78
C PHE A 20 3.45 7.28 -3.54
N GLU A 21 2.86 7.87 -4.56
CA GLU A 21 1.48 8.33 -4.54
C GLU A 21 0.72 7.63 -5.67
N SER A 22 -0.49 7.16 -5.36
CA SER A 22 -1.37 6.54 -6.35
C SER A 22 -2.84 6.69 -5.95
N LEU A 23 -3.72 6.32 -6.87
CA LEU A 23 -5.15 6.29 -6.66
C LEU A 23 -5.57 4.92 -6.13
N PHE A 24 -6.10 4.87 -4.91
CA PHE A 24 -6.57 3.64 -4.26
C PHE A 24 -8.09 3.58 -4.21
N LEU A 25 -8.63 2.36 -4.26
CA LEU A 25 -10.04 2.10 -4.04
C LEU A 25 -10.31 1.95 -2.54
N VAL A 26 -11.32 2.64 -2.03
CA VAL A 26 -11.84 2.37 -0.68
C VAL A 26 -12.67 1.09 -0.75
N ASN A 27 -12.18 0.03 -0.11
CA ASN A 27 -12.87 -1.26 -0.01
C ASN A 27 -13.12 -1.61 1.46
N THR A 28 -14.33 -1.32 1.95
CA THR A 28 -14.72 -1.60 3.34
C THR A 28 -14.88 -3.10 3.64
N GLY A 29 -14.86 -3.96 2.61
CA GLY A 29 -14.90 -5.42 2.75
C GLY A 29 -13.52 -6.09 2.77
N ALA A 30 -12.43 -5.33 2.59
CA ALA A 30 -11.07 -5.87 2.70
C ALA A 30 -10.56 -5.75 4.14
N THR A 31 -9.87 -6.80 4.61
CA THR A 31 -9.16 -6.79 5.91
C THR A 31 -7.83 -6.05 5.79
N ASP A 32 -7.10 -6.29 4.70
CA ASP A 32 -5.78 -5.71 4.44
C ASP A 32 -5.82 -4.70 3.29
N SER A 33 -4.91 -3.72 3.35
CA SER A 33 -4.66 -2.81 2.23
C SER A 33 -3.73 -3.46 1.21
N MET A 34 -4.10 -3.41 -0.06
CA MET A 34 -3.26 -3.91 -1.15
C MET A 34 -2.58 -2.76 -1.88
N ALA A 35 -1.29 -2.93 -2.19
CA ALA A 35 -0.50 -1.99 -2.97
C ALA A 35 0.41 -2.76 -3.96
N PRO A 36 0.87 -2.13 -5.04
CA PRO A 36 1.79 -2.78 -5.98
C PRO A 36 3.09 -3.22 -5.31
N SER A 37 3.50 -4.47 -5.52
CA SER A 37 4.68 -5.06 -4.88
C SER A 37 5.97 -4.31 -5.23
N ASP A 38 6.14 -3.89 -6.48
CA ASP A 38 7.31 -3.14 -6.94
C ASP A 38 7.45 -1.79 -6.23
N GLN A 39 6.33 -1.16 -5.86
CA GLN A 39 6.32 0.08 -5.10
C GLN A 39 6.66 -0.16 -3.63
N LEU A 40 6.12 -1.21 -3.02
CA LEU A 40 6.45 -1.61 -1.66
C LEU A 40 7.95 -1.94 -1.51
N GLU A 41 8.54 -2.64 -2.49
CA GLU A 41 9.97 -2.93 -2.52
C GLU A 41 10.82 -1.65 -2.62
N LYS A 42 10.41 -0.68 -3.46
CA LYS A 42 11.07 0.65 -3.54
C LYS A 42 10.98 1.43 -2.23
N LEU A 43 9.90 1.26 -1.47
CA LEU A 43 9.77 1.81 -0.11
C LEU A 43 10.67 1.12 0.92
N GLY A 44 11.26 -0.02 0.57
CA GLY A 44 12.07 -0.85 1.46
C GLY A 44 11.26 -1.84 2.30
N VAL A 45 9.99 -2.08 1.95
CA VAL A 45 9.19 -3.14 2.58
C VAL A 45 9.80 -4.48 2.18
N LYS A 46 10.20 -5.26 3.19
CA LYS A 46 10.74 -6.60 3.00
C LYS A 46 9.61 -7.61 3.02
N GLN A 47 9.60 -8.51 2.04
CA GLN A 47 8.68 -9.64 2.05
C GLN A 47 9.08 -10.62 3.15
N GLU A 48 8.17 -10.93 4.07
CA GLU A 48 8.43 -11.90 5.14
C GLU A 48 8.08 -13.35 4.74
N GLY A 49 7.40 -13.56 3.61
CA GLY A 49 7.07 -14.89 3.07
C GLY A 49 6.07 -15.71 3.90
N LYS A 50 5.48 -15.11 4.94
CA LYS A 50 4.46 -15.75 5.77
C LYS A 50 3.07 -15.32 5.32
N MET A 51 2.41 -16.14 4.52
CA MET A 51 0.95 -16.15 4.48
C MET A 51 0.49 -17.30 5.36
N ALA A 52 0.23 -16.99 6.64
CA ALA A 52 -0.61 -17.84 7.47
C ALA A 52 -2.00 -17.19 7.45
N TYR A 53 -2.93 -17.81 6.74
CA TYR A 53 -4.36 -17.49 6.88
C TYR A 53 -4.89 -18.13 8.16
#